data_AF-A0AAW5RU71-F1
#
_entry.id   AF-A0AAW5RU71-F1
#
_cell.length_a   1.000
_cell.length_b   1.000
_cell.length_c   1.000
_cell.angle_alpha   90.00
_cell.angle_beta   90.00
_cell.angle_gamma   90.00
#
_symmetry.space_group_name_H-M   'P 1'
#
loop_
_entity.id
_entity.type
_entity.pdbx_description
1 polymer ?
#
loop_
_entity_poly.entity_id
_entity_poly.type
_entity_poly.pdbx_seq_one_letter_code
_entity_poly.pdbx_strand_id
1 'polypeptide(L)'
;MDTFTPTAALRQQMALLEASLARLARQLGQLELLEAHVYPLPAVAQGEEHEPIEAIEVGYLSGEAALAATLAAFQDHSARPGCSTKATHRLPGWLRFPAACARELAPVIEEINTHKLAFKAMVQAAGGRDEKFELVHSALPGVITLQVYRKLTWLQGDLHSLGFTWADKQSISRLSREQVLEMLERSRRYVPALFDNEEWSKMVDQEVYDIRRLPADAGLRIRRPVKTHPMINLLWQDREPRKQQIKASLPLLLCSDTQPAVTHLGHYPPKLRQARRDRKIGGDPIIERLHLYLYQG
;
A
#
# COMPACT_ATOMS: atom_id res chain seq x y z
N MET A 1 -0.26 35.97 14.48
CA MET A 1 -0.83 34.78 13.81
C MET A 1 0.24 34.26 12.88
N ASP A 2 1.09 33.36 13.38
CA ASP A 2 2.25 32.87 12.62
C ASP A 2 1.77 32.09 11.41
N THR A 3 1.93 32.68 10.23
CA THR A 3 1.59 32.04 8.96
C THR A 3 2.70 31.04 8.65
N PHE A 4 2.61 29.83 9.23
CA PHE A 4 3.52 28.75 8.90
C PHE A 4 3.45 28.48 7.39
N THR A 5 4.60 28.49 6.71
CA THR A 5 4.65 28.04 5.32
C THR A 5 4.19 26.58 5.24
N PRO A 6 3.58 26.13 4.14
CA PRO A 6 3.16 24.73 3.98
C PRO A 6 4.29 23.73 4.27
N THR A 7 5.51 24.07 3.87
CA THR A 7 6.73 23.30 4.14
C THR A 7 7.03 23.19 5.64
N ALA A 8 6.96 24.29 6.39
CA ALA A 8 7.20 24.30 7.82
C ALA A 8 6.10 23.54 8.60
N ALA A 9 4.84 23.70 8.19
CA ALA A 9 3.72 22.93 8.75
C ALA A 9 3.90 21.42 8.53
N LEU A 10 4.33 21.01 7.33
CA LEU A 10 4.55 19.59 7.02
C LEU A 10 5.74 19.01 7.82
N ARG A 11 6.83 19.77 8.00
CA ARG A 11 7.96 19.39 8.86
C ARG A 11 7.51 19.22 10.32
N GLN A 12 6.75 20.17 10.85
CA GLN A 12 6.22 20.09 12.20
C GLN A 12 5.32 18.85 12.37
N GLN A 13 4.45 18.57 11.39
CA GLN A 13 3.59 17.40 11.41
C GLN A 13 4.38 16.09 11.40
N MET A 14 5.49 16.04 10.65
CA MET A 14 6.40 14.88 10.64
C MET A 14 7.11 14.71 11.99
N ALA A 15 7.61 15.80 12.59
CA ALA A 15 8.27 15.74 13.89
C ALA A 15 7.33 15.23 15.00
N LEU A 16 6.06 15.63 14.97
CA LEU A 16 5.04 15.09 15.89
C LEU A 16 4.84 13.58 15.68
N LEU A 17 4.71 13.15 14.42
CA LEU A 17 4.59 11.72 14.08
C LEU A 17 5.81 10.91 14.58
N GLU A 18 7.02 11.40 14.36
CA GLU A 18 8.27 10.76 14.79
C GLU A 18 8.36 10.66 16.31
N ALA A 19 7.96 11.71 17.03
CA ALA A 19 7.91 11.70 18.49
C ALA A 19 6.93 10.64 19.04
N SER A 20 5.72 10.53 18.46
CA SER A 20 4.75 9.52 18.88
C SER A 20 5.20 8.10 18.52
N LEU A 21 5.87 7.90 17.37
CA LEU A 21 6.47 6.62 16.98
C LEU A 21 7.60 6.20 17.93
N ALA A 22 8.48 7.13 18.31
CA ALA A 22 9.53 6.86 19.29
C ALA A 22 8.96 6.52 20.67
N ARG A 23 7.85 7.14 21.07
CA ARG A 23 7.13 6.80 22.30
C ARG A 23 6.53 5.38 22.23
N LEU A 24 5.86 5.03 21.13
CA LEU A 24 5.36 3.67 20.92
C LEU A 24 6.50 2.65 20.96
N ALA A 25 7.64 2.94 20.34
CA ALA A 25 8.79 2.04 20.33
C ALA A 25 9.33 1.77 21.74
N ARG A 26 9.42 2.81 22.59
CA ARG A 26 9.81 2.64 24.00
C ARG A 26 8.79 1.81 24.78
N GLN A 27 7.49 2.06 24.60
CA GLN A 27 6.44 1.28 25.27
C GLN A 27 6.50 -0.20 24.87
N LEU A 28 6.53 -0.50 23.56
CA LEU A 28 6.60 -1.88 23.07
C LEU A 28 7.84 -2.62 23.55
N GLY A 29 8.97 -1.92 23.75
CA GLY A 29 10.20 -2.50 24.32
C GLY A 29 10.16 -2.78 25.82
N GLN A 30 9.13 -2.31 26.53
CA GLN A 30 8.94 -2.53 27.98
C GLN A 30 7.80 -3.50 28.30
N LEU A 31 6.89 -3.74 27.34
CA LEU A 31 5.78 -4.66 27.52
C LEU A 31 6.23 -6.12 27.42
N GLU A 32 5.52 -7.00 28.10
CA GLU A 32 5.69 -8.44 27.93
C GLU A 32 5.34 -8.85 26.49
N LEU A 33 6.33 -9.35 25.77
CA LEU A 33 6.15 -9.89 24.43
C LEU A 33 5.75 -11.35 24.51
N LEU A 34 4.49 -11.66 24.20
CA LEU A 34 4.00 -13.04 24.18
C LEU A 34 4.46 -13.79 22.94
N GLU A 35 4.48 -13.11 21.79
CA GLU A 35 4.86 -13.72 20.52
C GLU A 35 5.22 -12.66 19.47
N ALA A 36 6.23 -12.94 18.63
CA ALA A 36 6.58 -12.06 17.53
C ALA A 36 7.14 -12.85 16.36
N HIS A 37 6.63 -12.55 15.16
CA HIS A 37 7.11 -13.12 13.91
C HIS A 37 7.04 -12.09 12.80
N VAL A 38 8.16 -11.85 12.13
CA VAL A 38 8.22 -10.98 10.94
C VAL A 38 8.94 -11.68 9.79
N TYR A 39 8.63 -11.24 8.59
CA TYR A 39 9.06 -11.88 7.35
C TYR A 39 9.75 -10.87 6.43
N PRO A 40 11.03 -10.53 6.69
CA PRO A 40 11.77 -9.59 5.85
C PRO A 40 11.70 -9.97 4.37
N LEU A 41 11.42 -8.99 3.52
CA LEU A 41 11.41 -9.16 2.06
C LEU A 41 12.67 -8.52 1.46
N PRO A 42 13.17 -9.04 0.32
CA PRO A 42 14.27 -8.42 -0.40
C PRO A 42 13.89 -7.01 -0.82
N ALA A 43 14.89 -6.12 -0.80
CA ALA A 43 14.75 -4.79 -1.36
C ALA A 43 14.62 -4.88 -2.89
N VAL A 44 13.87 -3.95 -3.48
CA VAL A 44 13.83 -3.78 -4.93
C VAL A 44 14.93 -2.80 -5.31
N ALA A 45 15.86 -3.21 -6.17
CA ALA A 45 16.91 -2.33 -6.64
C ALA A 45 16.33 -1.17 -7.48
N GLN A 46 17.03 -0.04 -7.48
CA GLN A 46 16.66 1.09 -8.34
C GLN A 46 16.78 0.68 -9.82
N GLY A 47 15.76 0.99 -10.62
CA GLY A 47 15.69 0.60 -12.03
C GLY A 47 14.97 -0.73 -12.29
N GLU A 48 14.85 -1.59 -11.28
CA GLU A 48 14.14 -2.88 -11.39
C GLU A 48 12.66 -2.78 -10.98
N GLU A 49 12.11 -1.57 -10.82
CA GLU A 49 10.75 -1.37 -10.34
C GLU A 49 9.68 -1.88 -11.30
N HIS A 50 10.06 -2.13 -12.54
CA HIS A 50 9.18 -2.59 -13.62
C HIS A 50 9.36 -4.07 -13.96
N GLU A 51 10.44 -4.69 -13.48
CA GLU A 51 10.71 -6.10 -13.75
C GLU A 51 9.61 -7.02 -13.19
N PRO A 52 9.29 -8.11 -13.89
CA PRO A 52 8.33 -9.10 -13.40
C PRO A 52 8.87 -9.73 -12.12
N ILE A 53 7.96 -10.00 -11.17
CA ILE A 53 8.32 -10.72 -9.95
C ILE A 53 8.14 -12.21 -10.22
N GLU A 54 9.24 -12.92 -10.44
CA GLU A 54 9.23 -14.37 -10.63
C GLU A 54 9.29 -15.11 -9.29
N ALA A 55 10.17 -14.66 -8.40
CA ALA A 55 10.37 -15.24 -7.08
C ALA A 55 10.56 -14.17 -6.01
N ILE A 56 10.13 -14.47 -4.79
CA ILE A 56 10.46 -13.68 -3.60
C ILE A 56 10.89 -14.65 -2.52
N GLU A 57 12.18 -14.63 -2.18
CA GLU A 57 12.69 -15.27 -0.98
C GLU A 57 12.28 -14.46 0.24
N VAL A 58 11.88 -15.14 1.29
CA VAL A 58 11.24 -14.54 2.46
C VAL A 58 12.12 -14.90 3.64
N GLY A 59 12.70 -13.89 4.28
CA GLY A 59 13.41 -14.07 5.54
C GLY A 59 12.43 -14.37 6.67
N TYR A 60 12.95 -14.81 7.81
CA TYR A 60 12.16 -15.06 9.00
C TYR A 60 12.93 -14.61 10.24
N LEU A 61 12.29 -13.79 11.06
CA LEU A 61 12.76 -13.39 12.38
C LEU A 61 11.63 -13.62 13.39
N SER A 62 11.99 -14.02 14.61
CA SER A 62 11.06 -14.25 15.71
C SER A 62 11.54 -13.64 17.02
N GLY A 63 10.65 -13.51 18.00
CA GLY A 63 10.96 -12.99 19.34
C GLY A 63 11.56 -11.58 19.31
N GLU A 64 12.61 -11.35 20.10
CA GLU A 64 13.27 -10.05 20.21
C GLU A 64 13.80 -9.50 18.87
N ALA A 65 14.31 -10.37 17.99
CA ALA A 65 14.77 -9.94 16.67
C ALA A 65 13.61 -9.42 15.80
N ALA A 66 12.43 -10.02 15.93
CA ALA A 66 11.22 -9.55 15.25
C ALA A 66 10.69 -8.25 15.85
N LEU A 67 10.76 -8.09 17.18
CA LEU A 67 10.43 -6.84 17.85
C LEU A 67 11.35 -5.71 17.36
N ALA A 68 12.68 -5.89 17.43
CA ALA A 68 13.65 -4.91 16.98
C ALA A 68 13.43 -4.48 15.51
N ALA A 69 13.21 -5.46 14.61
CA ALA A 69 12.92 -5.19 13.20
C ALA A 69 11.60 -4.40 13.02
N THR A 70 10.58 -4.69 13.84
CA THR A 70 9.30 -3.97 13.83
C THR A 70 9.46 -2.53 14.26
N LEU A 71 10.19 -2.29 15.36
CA LEU A 71 10.44 -0.94 15.87
C LEU A 71 11.20 -0.09 14.86
N ALA A 72 12.20 -0.67 14.19
CA ALA A 72 12.92 -0.01 13.09
C ALA A 72 11.98 0.29 11.91
N ALA A 73 11.17 -0.68 11.48
CA ALA A 73 10.28 -0.53 10.33
C ALA A 73 9.15 0.50 10.54
N PHE A 74 8.69 0.70 11.79
CA PHE A 74 7.69 1.71 12.13
C PHE A 74 8.25 3.14 12.01
N GLN A 75 9.55 3.32 12.26
CA GLN A 75 10.21 4.62 12.25
C GLN A 75 10.84 4.96 10.89
N ASP A 76 11.15 3.95 10.07
CA ASP A 76 11.76 4.14 8.75
C ASP A 76 10.73 4.53 7.67
N HIS A 77 10.85 5.78 7.22
CA HIS A 77 10.09 6.36 6.12
C HIS A 77 10.96 6.82 4.95
N SER A 78 12.26 6.56 4.97
CA SER A 78 13.21 7.12 4.01
C SER A 78 13.49 6.19 2.84
N ALA A 79 13.99 6.80 1.77
CA ALA A 79 14.66 6.10 0.69
C ALA A 79 15.95 5.47 1.20
N ARG A 80 16.26 4.26 0.71
CA ARG A 80 17.50 3.56 1.03
C ARG A 80 18.45 3.63 -0.17
N PRO A 81 19.76 3.85 0.04
CA PRO A 81 20.74 3.82 -1.04
C PRO A 81 20.65 2.53 -1.87
N GLY A 82 20.70 2.65 -3.19
CA GLY A 82 20.61 1.52 -4.13
C GLY A 82 19.21 0.88 -4.24
N CYS A 83 18.23 1.31 -3.45
CA CYS A 83 16.87 0.79 -3.48
C CYS A 83 15.94 1.74 -4.23
N SER A 84 14.93 1.16 -4.87
CA SER A 84 13.85 1.88 -5.52
C SER A 84 13.11 2.82 -4.55
N THR A 85 12.82 4.04 -4.99
CA THR A 85 11.95 5.00 -4.28
C THR A 85 10.46 4.84 -4.60
N LYS A 86 10.11 4.02 -5.60
CA LYS A 86 8.73 3.75 -6.05
C LYS A 86 8.11 2.54 -5.37
N ALA A 87 8.89 1.49 -5.15
CA ALA A 87 8.52 0.32 -4.35
C ALA A 87 8.72 0.63 -2.85
N THR A 88 7.65 0.56 -2.05
CA THR A 88 7.75 0.78 -0.61
C THR A 88 8.37 -0.43 0.07
N HIS A 89 9.26 -0.21 1.03
CA HIS A 89 9.75 -1.27 1.91
C HIS A 89 8.59 -1.88 2.72
N ARG A 90 8.56 -3.20 2.82
CA ARG A 90 7.53 -3.94 3.56
C ARG A 90 8.18 -4.89 4.54
N LEU A 91 7.59 -4.96 5.72
CA LEU A 91 7.92 -5.97 6.72
C LEU A 91 6.61 -6.64 7.16
N PRO A 92 6.12 -7.66 6.42
CA PRO A 92 5.01 -8.47 6.88
C PRO A 92 5.34 -9.08 8.24
N GLY A 93 4.36 -9.18 9.12
CA GLY A 93 4.57 -9.79 10.42
C GLY A 93 3.45 -9.48 11.38
N TRP A 94 3.62 -9.97 12.61
CA TRP A 94 2.69 -9.74 13.69
C TRP A 94 3.39 -9.90 15.04
N LEU A 95 2.94 -9.13 16.02
CA LEU A 95 3.38 -9.20 17.40
C LEU A 95 2.13 -9.34 18.28
N ARG A 96 2.22 -10.18 19.31
CA ARG A 96 1.18 -10.40 20.31
C ARG A 96 1.66 -9.95 21.67
N PHE A 97 0.80 -9.16 22.30
CA PHE A 97 0.92 -8.66 23.67
C PHE A 97 -0.30 -9.11 24.47
N PRO A 98 -0.22 -9.15 25.81
CA PRO A 98 -1.38 -9.43 26.66
C PRO A 98 -2.56 -8.51 26.35
N ALA A 99 -3.79 -9.00 26.54
CA ALA A 99 -5.00 -8.20 26.30
C ALA A 99 -5.02 -6.92 27.16
N ALA A 100 -4.46 -6.99 28.37
CA ALA A 100 -4.35 -5.86 29.29
C ALA A 100 -3.56 -4.67 28.72
N CYS A 101 -2.59 -4.91 27.83
CA CYS A 101 -1.79 -3.86 27.19
C CYS A 101 -2.60 -2.98 26.23
N ALA A 102 -3.81 -3.40 25.83
CA ALA A 102 -4.64 -2.66 24.90
C ALA A 102 -4.92 -1.23 25.37
N ARG A 103 -5.21 -1.03 26.66
CA ARG A 103 -5.51 0.29 27.23
C ARG A 103 -4.32 1.25 27.17
N GLU A 104 -3.11 0.73 27.32
CA GLU A 104 -1.88 1.52 27.27
C GLU A 104 -1.47 1.84 25.84
N LEU A 105 -1.66 0.90 24.91
CA LEU A 105 -1.25 1.04 23.51
C LEU A 105 -2.24 1.85 22.66
N ALA A 106 -3.53 1.82 22.97
CA ALA A 106 -4.56 2.49 22.16
C ALA A 106 -4.27 3.97 21.90
N PRO A 107 -3.99 4.81 22.93
CA PRO A 107 -3.88 6.26 22.74
C PRO A 107 -2.73 6.63 21.80
N VAL A 108 -1.56 6.00 21.97
CA VAL A 108 -0.38 6.32 21.14
C VAL A 108 -0.55 5.83 19.70
N ILE A 109 -1.19 4.68 19.47
CA ILE A 109 -1.43 4.15 18.12
C ILE A 109 -2.46 5.00 17.38
N GLU A 110 -3.53 5.41 18.06
CA GLU A 110 -4.55 6.31 17.51
C GLU A 110 -3.96 7.68 17.17
N GLU A 111 -3.12 8.23 18.04
CA GLU A 111 -2.39 9.48 17.81
C GLU A 111 -1.46 9.36 16.58
N ILE A 112 -0.65 8.32 16.48
CA ILE A 112 0.20 8.05 15.30
C ILE A 112 -0.64 8.00 14.02
N ASN A 113 -1.73 7.24 14.03
CA ASN A 113 -2.59 7.09 12.87
C ASN A 113 -3.32 8.40 12.50
N THR A 114 -3.60 9.25 13.49
CA THR A 114 -4.11 10.61 13.30
C THR A 114 -3.05 11.50 12.68
N HIS A 115 -1.81 11.46 13.16
CA HIS A 115 -0.72 12.23 12.57
C HIS A 115 -0.45 11.84 11.12
N LYS A 116 -0.48 10.54 10.80
CA LYS A 116 -0.36 10.03 9.42
C LYS A 116 -1.49 10.52 8.52
N LEU A 117 -2.72 10.58 9.03
CA LEU A 117 -3.87 11.09 8.30
C LEU A 117 -3.76 12.60 8.03
N ALA A 118 -3.39 13.37 9.05
CA ALA A 118 -3.18 14.81 8.93
C ALA A 118 -2.03 15.15 7.97
N PHE A 119 -0.90 14.43 8.06
CA PHE A 119 0.20 14.54 7.09
C PHE A 119 -0.30 14.29 5.66
N LYS A 120 -1.08 13.22 5.45
CA LYS A 120 -1.70 12.93 4.14
C LYS A 120 -2.62 14.06 3.68
N ALA A 121 -3.44 14.61 4.57
CA ALA A 121 -4.35 15.71 4.23
C ALA A 121 -3.58 16.97 3.79
N MET A 122 -2.51 17.34 4.51
CA MET A 122 -1.64 18.47 4.16
C MET A 122 -1.03 18.31 2.76
N VAL A 123 -0.49 17.11 2.46
CA VAL A 123 0.04 16.84 1.11
C VAL A 123 -1.06 16.84 0.06
N GLN A 124 -2.23 16.26 0.32
CA GLN A 124 -3.32 16.25 -0.67
C GLN A 124 -3.92 17.64 -0.94
N ALA A 125 -3.76 18.58 0.00
CA ALA A 125 -4.15 19.97 -0.17
C ALA A 125 -3.19 20.78 -1.07
N ALA A 126 -1.95 20.31 -1.29
CA ALA A 126 -1.09 20.85 -2.35
C ALA A 126 -1.65 20.42 -3.71
N GLY A 127 -1.71 21.34 -4.68
CA GLY A 127 -2.50 21.20 -5.92
C GLY A 127 -2.30 19.91 -6.72
N GLY A 128 -1.60 20.02 -7.85
CA GLY A 128 -1.25 18.92 -8.74
C GLY A 128 -0.16 18.01 -8.19
N ARG A 129 0.17 16.97 -8.96
CA ARG A 129 1.20 15.98 -8.60
C ARG A 129 2.56 16.62 -8.33
N ASP A 130 2.95 17.58 -9.16
CA ASP A 130 4.30 18.16 -9.11
C ASP A 130 4.41 19.10 -7.90
N GLU A 131 3.36 19.87 -7.58
CA GLU A 131 3.30 20.67 -6.34
C GLU A 131 3.33 19.81 -5.08
N LYS A 132 2.68 18.63 -5.09
CA LYS A 132 2.76 17.65 -3.99
C LYS A 132 4.18 17.12 -3.82
N PHE A 133 4.85 16.81 -4.93
CA PHE A 133 6.23 16.33 -4.94
C PHE A 133 7.17 17.39 -4.38
N GLU A 134 7.11 18.61 -4.91
CA GLU A 134 7.92 19.74 -4.47
C GLU A 134 7.70 20.08 -2.99
N LEU A 135 6.45 20.13 -2.52
CA LEU A 135 6.14 20.36 -1.11
C LEU A 135 6.81 19.33 -0.21
N VAL A 136 6.62 18.04 -0.52
CA VAL A 136 7.13 16.94 0.31
C VAL A 136 8.64 16.91 0.31
N HIS A 137 9.29 17.02 -0.85
CA HIS A 137 10.75 16.86 -0.95
C HIS A 137 11.53 18.12 -0.57
N SER A 138 10.91 19.30 -0.68
CA SER A 138 11.44 20.52 -0.04
C SER A 138 11.35 20.44 1.48
N ALA A 139 10.26 19.88 2.01
CA ALA A 139 10.07 19.74 3.46
C ALA A 139 10.96 18.64 4.06
N LEU A 140 10.98 17.47 3.42
CA LEU A 140 11.51 16.22 3.95
C LEU A 140 12.28 15.47 2.84
N PRO A 141 13.53 15.87 2.56
CA PRO A 141 14.36 15.22 1.54
C PRO A 141 14.48 13.72 1.78
N GLY A 142 14.32 12.92 0.72
CA GLY A 142 14.45 11.46 0.79
C GLY A 142 13.29 10.70 1.43
N VAL A 143 12.20 11.36 1.85
CA VAL A 143 11.02 10.66 2.40
C VAL A 143 10.26 9.90 1.30
N ILE A 144 9.80 8.69 1.61
CA ILE A 144 8.84 7.94 0.79
C ILE A 144 7.44 8.20 1.34
N THR A 145 6.67 9.07 0.69
CA THR A 145 5.36 9.55 1.18
C THR A 145 4.38 8.41 1.47
N LEU A 146 4.38 7.36 0.64
CA LEU A 146 3.52 6.19 0.85
C LEU A 146 3.89 5.37 2.10
N GLN A 147 5.15 5.40 2.54
CA GLN A 147 5.57 4.82 3.82
C GLN A 147 5.06 5.64 5.00
N VAL A 148 4.95 6.96 4.87
CA VAL A 148 4.35 7.81 5.91
C VAL A 148 2.84 7.54 6.01
N TYR A 149 2.13 7.42 4.88
CA TYR A 149 0.66 7.25 4.85
C TYR A 149 0.15 5.92 5.42
N ARG A 150 0.99 4.88 5.49
CA ARG A 150 0.54 3.54 5.94
C ARG A 150 0.26 3.57 7.44
N LYS A 151 -1.00 3.30 7.82
CA LYS A 151 -1.42 3.21 9.22
C LYS A 151 -0.78 2.00 9.90
N LEU A 152 -0.50 2.15 11.20
CA LEU A 152 -0.20 1.00 12.05
C LEU A 152 -1.49 0.22 12.28
N THR A 153 -1.44 -1.08 12.05
CA THR A 153 -2.59 -1.96 12.29
C THR A 153 -2.51 -2.51 13.69
N TRP A 154 -3.53 -2.20 14.49
CA TRP A 154 -3.68 -2.69 15.85
C TRP A 154 -5.03 -3.34 16.02
N LEU A 155 -5.02 -4.51 16.64
CA LEU A 155 -6.15 -5.40 16.80
C LEU A 155 -6.24 -5.81 18.27
N GLN A 156 -7.47 -5.95 18.74
CA GLN A 156 -7.79 -6.47 20.07
C GLN A 156 -8.71 -7.68 19.92
N GLY A 157 -8.77 -8.55 20.91
CA GLY A 157 -9.71 -9.66 20.98
C GLY A 157 -9.23 -10.93 20.28
N ASP A 158 -10.04 -11.97 20.36
CA ASP A 158 -9.58 -13.32 20.09
C ASP A 158 -9.70 -13.71 18.62
N LEU A 159 -8.55 -14.11 18.07
CA LEU A 159 -8.45 -14.65 16.72
C LEU A 159 -8.49 -16.17 16.81
N HIS A 160 -9.30 -16.79 15.96
CA HIS A 160 -9.20 -18.23 15.70
C HIS A 160 -7.92 -18.51 14.90
N SER A 161 -7.66 -17.70 13.87
CA SER A 161 -6.46 -17.85 13.05
C SER A 161 -5.97 -16.57 12.39
N LEU A 162 -4.67 -16.55 12.11
CA LEU A 162 -3.94 -15.50 11.41
C LEU A 162 -3.04 -16.14 10.36
N GLY A 163 -3.26 -15.83 9.08
CA GLY A 163 -2.50 -16.45 7.99
C GLY A 163 -2.01 -15.47 6.94
N PHE A 164 -0.75 -15.59 6.55
CA PHE A 164 -0.14 -14.77 5.51
C PHE A 164 -0.30 -15.41 4.12
N THR A 165 -0.57 -14.58 3.11
CA THR A 165 -0.69 -15.03 1.71
C THR A 165 -0.16 -14.00 0.74
N TRP A 166 0.39 -14.45 -0.38
CA TRP A 166 0.62 -13.61 -1.56
C TRP A 166 -0.68 -13.31 -2.30
N ALA A 167 -0.84 -12.07 -2.73
CA ALA A 167 -2.00 -11.60 -3.46
C ALA A 167 -1.58 -11.01 -4.81
N ASP A 168 -1.91 -11.73 -5.88
CA ASP A 168 -1.93 -11.18 -7.24
C ASP A 168 -3.33 -10.60 -7.46
N LYS A 169 -3.47 -9.32 -7.14
CA LYS A 169 -4.71 -8.55 -7.34
C LYS A 169 -4.62 -7.74 -8.62
N GLN A 170 -5.77 -7.32 -9.11
CA GLN A 170 -5.86 -6.31 -10.15
C GLN A 170 -6.42 -5.02 -9.55
N SER A 171 -5.87 -3.89 -9.98
CA SER A 171 -6.49 -2.59 -9.73
C SER A 171 -7.59 -2.42 -10.77
N ILE A 172 -8.81 -2.19 -10.30
CA ILE A 172 -9.99 -2.00 -11.16
C ILE A 172 -10.56 -0.61 -10.91
N SER A 173 -10.50 0.25 -11.92
CA SER A 173 -11.17 1.55 -11.91
C SER A 173 -12.37 1.48 -12.85
N ARG A 174 -13.56 1.72 -12.30
CA ARG A 174 -14.81 1.80 -13.09
C ARG A 174 -14.95 3.21 -13.62
N LEU A 175 -15.23 3.35 -14.90
CA LEU A 175 -15.35 4.62 -15.60
C LEU A 175 -16.60 4.62 -16.48
N SER A 176 -17.22 5.79 -16.65
CA SER A 176 -18.17 6.01 -17.74
C SER A 176 -17.45 6.30 -19.04
N ARG A 177 -18.19 6.24 -20.16
CA ARG A 177 -17.69 6.62 -21.48
C ARG A 177 -17.16 8.07 -21.49
N GLU A 178 -17.89 8.99 -20.88
CA GLU A 178 -17.54 10.42 -20.81
C GLU A 178 -16.23 10.65 -20.04
N GLN A 179 -16.03 9.94 -18.93
CA GLN A 179 -14.79 10.01 -18.15
C GLN A 179 -13.58 9.51 -18.95
N VAL A 180 -13.76 8.48 -19.78
CA VAL A 180 -12.69 7.99 -20.66
C VAL A 180 -12.39 9.00 -21.77
N LEU A 181 -13.40 9.59 -22.39
CA LEU A 181 -13.21 10.63 -23.40
C LEU A 181 -12.46 11.85 -22.84
N GLU A 182 -12.83 12.31 -21.63
CA GLU A 182 -12.12 13.39 -20.96
C GLU A 182 -10.65 13.03 -20.69
N MET A 183 -10.38 11.78 -20.30
CA MET A 183 -9.02 11.29 -20.08
C MET A 183 -8.21 11.25 -21.39
N LEU A 184 -8.81 10.86 -22.52
CA LEU A 184 -8.16 10.86 -23.83
C LEU A 184 -7.84 12.28 -24.31
N GLU A 185 -8.74 13.24 -24.11
CA GLU A 185 -8.48 14.65 -24.45
C GLU A 185 -7.37 15.27 -23.61
N ARG A 186 -7.26 14.88 -22.33
CA ARG A 186 -6.10 15.26 -21.51
C ARG A 186 -4.82 14.61 -22.03
N SER A 187 -4.89 13.34 -22.43
CA SER A 187 -3.77 12.57 -23.00
C SER A 187 -3.23 13.20 -24.30
N ARG A 188 -4.11 13.77 -25.14
CA ARG A 188 -3.72 14.46 -26.37
C ARG A 188 -2.73 15.61 -26.13
N ARG A 189 -2.79 16.27 -24.98
CA ARG A 189 -1.92 17.41 -24.64
C ARG A 189 -0.52 17.00 -24.20
N TYR A 190 -0.27 15.70 -23.98
CA TYR A 190 1.00 15.19 -23.49
C TYR A 190 1.52 14.11 -24.45
N VAL A 191 2.39 14.52 -25.38
CA VAL A 191 3.02 13.63 -26.35
C VAL A 191 4.15 12.85 -25.66
N PRO A 192 4.09 11.50 -25.60
CA PRO A 192 5.18 10.71 -25.02
C PRO A 192 6.44 10.77 -25.90
N ALA A 193 7.62 10.67 -25.29
CA ALA A 193 8.91 10.84 -25.97
C ALA A 193 9.19 9.87 -27.14
N LEU A 194 8.47 8.74 -27.21
CA LEU A 194 8.61 7.73 -28.25
C LEU A 194 7.73 7.98 -29.48
N PHE A 195 6.88 9.00 -29.45
CA PHE A 195 5.96 9.33 -30.53
C PHE A 195 6.25 10.73 -31.06
N ASP A 196 6.06 10.93 -32.36
CA ASP A 196 5.86 12.29 -32.86
C ASP A 196 4.43 12.78 -32.55
N ASN A 197 4.21 14.09 -32.72
CA ASN A 197 2.92 14.71 -32.40
C ASN A 197 1.79 14.21 -33.33
N GLU A 198 2.09 13.98 -34.61
CA GLU A 198 1.09 13.61 -35.60
C GLU A 198 0.62 12.16 -35.42
N GLU A 199 1.56 11.23 -35.23
CA GLU A 199 1.33 9.83 -34.87
C GLU A 199 0.55 9.72 -33.56
N TRP A 200 0.95 10.47 -32.52
CA TRP A 200 0.25 10.50 -31.25
C TRP A 200 -1.19 10.99 -31.40
N SER A 201 -1.40 12.10 -32.12
CA SER A 201 -2.73 12.64 -32.32
C SER A 201 -3.62 11.65 -33.08
N LYS A 202 -3.11 11.03 -34.16
CA LYS A 202 -3.85 10.02 -34.94
C LYS A 202 -4.23 8.82 -34.08
N MET A 203 -3.32 8.34 -33.24
CA MET A 203 -3.60 7.23 -32.33
C MET A 203 -4.69 7.61 -31.32
N VAL A 204 -4.61 8.79 -30.70
CA VAL A 204 -5.64 9.27 -29.77
C VAL A 204 -6.99 9.51 -30.47
N ASP A 205 -6.99 10.01 -31.71
CA ASP A 205 -8.21 10.16 -32.53
C ASP A 205 -8.92 8.82 -32.76
N GLN A 206 -8.15 7.79 -33.11
CA GLN A 206 -8.68 6.45 -33.28
C GLN A 206 -9.27 5.90 -31.98
N GLU A 207 -8.57 6.08 -30.86
CA GLU A 207 -9.08 5.69 -29.54
C GLU A 207 -10.37 6.43 -29.15
N VAL A 208 -10.45 7.74 -29.43
CA VAL A 208 -11.67 8.54 -29.21
C VAL A 208 -12.82 8.02 -30.08
N TYR A 209 -12.55 7.71 -31.34
CA TYR A 209 -13.52 7.13 -32.26
C TYR A 209 -14.06 5.79 -31.74
N ASP A 210 -13.19 4.89 -31.31
CA ASP A 210 -13.57 3.57 -30.80
C ASP A 210 -14.44 3.66 -29.54
N ILE A 211 -14.14 4.60 -28.63
CA ILE A 211 -14.94 4.84 -27.43
C ILE A 211 -16.30 5.47 -27.75
N ARG A 212 -16.37 6.37 -28.73
CA ARG A 212 -17.65 7.01 -29.12
C ARG A 212 -18.63 6.04 -29.77
N ARG A 213 -18.15 4.95 -30.38
CA ARG A 213 -19.00 3.90 -30.96
C ARG A 213 -19.72 3.04 -29.93
N LEU A 214 -19.27 3.09 -28.68
CA LEU A 214 -19.92 2.35 -27.59
C LEU A 214 -21.23 3.04 -27.16
N PRO A 215 -22.19 2.26 -26.65
CA PRO A 215 -23.41 2.79 -26.03
C PRO A 215 -23.09 3.82 -24.94
N ALA A 216 -23.99 4.79 -24.75
CA ALA A 216 -23.77 5.86 -23.77
C ALA A 216 -23.70 5.37 -22.33
N ASP A 217 -24.39 4.28 -22.02
CA ASP A 217 -24.44 3.61 -20.73
C ASP A 217 -23.39 2.50 -20.58
N ALA A 218 -22.47 2.36 -21.54
CA ALA A 218 -21.42 1.35 -21.50
C ALA A 218 -20.53 1.53 -20.26
N GLY A 219 -20.51 0.51 -19.39
CA GLY A 219 -19.58 0.45 -18.28
C GLY A 219 -18.17 0.15 -18.78
N LEU A 220 -17.20 1.00 -18.46
CA LEU A 220 -15.80 0.79 -18.81
C LEU A 220 -14.97 0.49 -17.57
N ARG A 221 -13.92 -0.33 -17.72
CA ARG A 221 -13.01 -0.67 -16.63
C ARG A 221 -11.58 -0.62 -17.08
N ILE A 222 -10.77 0.15 -16.36
CA ILE A 222 -9.33 0.00 -16.43
C ILE A 222 -8.93 -1.11 -15.47
N ARG A 223 -8.25 -2.14 -15.98
CA ARG A 223 -7.76 -3.29 -15.19
C ARG A 223 -6.26 -3.41 -15.34
N ARG A 224 -5.52 -3.10 -14.27
CA ARG A 224 -4.05 -3.20 -14.26
C ARG A 224 -3.59 -4.29 -13.28
N PRO A 225 -2.63 -5.15 -13.66
CA PRO A 225 -1.98 -6.04 -12.71
C PRO A 225 -1.36 -5.22 -11.57
N VAL A 226 -1.61 -5.61 -10.32
CA VAL A 226 -0.88 -5.09 -9.18
C VAL A 226 0.23 -6.08 -8.88
N LYS A 227 1.48 -5.57 -8.76
CA LYS A 227 2.60 -6.39 -8.34
C LYS A 227 2.23 -7.19 -7.08
N THR A 228 2.63 -8.46 -7.07
CA THR A 228 2.26 -9.38 -5.99
C THR A 228 2.68 -8.80 -4.64
N HIS A 229 1.84 -8.99 -3.63
CA HIS A 229 2.12 -8.47 -2.31
C HIS A 229 1.53 -9.32 -1.20
N PRO A 230 2.14 -9.26 0.00
CA PRO A 230 1.67 -10.04 1.13
C PRO A 230 0.41 -9.40 1.74
N MET A 231 -0.51 -10.28 2.13
CA MET A 231 -1.77 -9.99 2.82
C MET A 231 -1.84 -10.84 4.10
N ILE A 232 -2.59 -10.36 5.07
CA ILE A 232 -2.92 -11.08 6.30
C ILE A 232 -4.41 -11.41 6.26
N ASN A 233 -4.74 -12.67 6.45
CA ASN A 233 -6.09 -13.18 6.56
C ASN A 233 -6.36 -13.47 8.04
N LEU A 234 -7.41 -12.87 8.57
CA LEU A 234 -7.81 -12.95 9.96
C LEU A 234 -9.15 -13.66 10.04
N LEU A 235 -9.25 -14.62 10.96
CA LEU A 235 -10.51 -15.24 11.34
C LEU A 235 -10.79 -14.96 12.81
N TRP A 236 -11.81 -14.17 13.08
CA TRP A 236 -12.26 -13.81 14.42
C TRP A 236 -13.12 -14.92 15.03
N GLN A 237 -13.05 -15.07 16.36
CA GLN A 237 -13.89 -16.01 17.10
C GLN A 237 -15.32 -15.47 17.27
N ASP A 238 -15.44 -14.17 17.56
CA ASP A 238 -16.63 -13.54 18.16
C ASP A 238 -17.16 -12.31 17.39
N ARG A 239 -16.63 -12.02 16.20
CA ARG A 239 -17.01 -10.83 15.40
C ARG A 239 -17.77 -11.17 14.13
N GLU A 240 -18.64 -10.26 13.69
CA GLU A 240 -19.24 -10.30 12.36
C GLU A 240 -18.85 -9.04 11.56
N PRO A 241 -18.24 -9.17 10.36
CA PRO A 241 -17.85 -10.41 9.70
C PRO A 241 -16.65 -11.09 10.37
N ARG A 242 -16.71 -12.42 10.49
CA ARG A 242 -15.62 -13.22 11.07
C ARG A 242 -14.32 -13.16 10.27
N LYS A 243 -14.42 -12.98 8.94
CA LYS A 243 -13.27 -12.98 8.03
C LYS A 243 -12.89 -11.56 7.65
N GLN A 244 -11.61 -11.25 7.80
CA GLN A 244 -11.05 -9.96 7.40
C GLN A 244 -9.72 -10.18 6.68
N GLN A 245 -9.45 -9.38 5.65
CA GLN A 245 -8.16 -9.39 4.96
C GLN A 245 -7.56 -7.98 4.93
N ILE A 246 -6.31 -7.86 5.35
CA ILE A 246 -5.58 -6.59 5.44
C ILE A 246 -4.22 -6.70 4.76
N LYS A 247 -3.66 -5.57 4.31
CA LYS A 247 -2.33 -5.53 3.68
C LYS A 247 -1.24 -5.77 4.73
N ALA A 248 -0.31 -6.67 4.45
CA ALA A 248 0.83 -6.95 5.32
C ALA A 248 2.02 -6.00 5.02
N SER A 249 1.78 -4.69 5.05
CA SER A 249 2.83 -3.70 4.72
C SER A 249 3.82 -3.48 5.87
N LEU A 250 3.34 -3.62 7.10
CA LEU A 250 4.08 -3.51 8.35
C LEU A 250 3.56 -4.60 9.31
N PRO A 251 4.31 -4.94 10.37
CA PRO A 251 3.84 -5.89 11.36
C PRO A 251 2.58 -5.38 12.05
N LEU A 252 1.57 -6.24 12.21
CA LEU A 252 0.38 -5.89 13.00
C LEU A 252 0.66 -6.08 14.49
N LEU A 253 -0.03 -5.30 15.33
CA LEU A 253 -0.01 -5.46 16.78
C LEU A 253 -1.33 -6.11 17.21
N LEU A 254 -1.27 -7.19 17.98
CA LEU A 254 -2.42 -7.91 18.53
C LEU A 254 -2.36 -7.89 20.06
N CYS A 255 -3.40 -7.36 20.71
CA CYS A 255 -3.59 -7.51 22.15
C CYS A 255 -4.63 -8.61 22.41
N SER A 256 -4.16 -9.80 22.81
CA SER A 256 -5.00 -10.96 23.11
C SER A 256 -4.22 -11.96 23.95
N ASP A 257 -4.90 -12.54 24.94
CA ASP A 257 -4.35 -13.59 25.79
C ASP A 257 -4.43 -14.97 25.10
N THR A 258 -5.24 -15.09 24.04
CA THR A 258 -5.36 -16.33 23.27
C THR A 258 -4.36 -16.36 22.11
N GLN A 259 -3.70 -17.49 21.94
CA GLN A 259 -2.81 -17.72 20.80
C GLN A 259 -3.64 -18.17 19.58
N PRO A 260 -3.64 -17.42 18.46
CA PRO A 260 -4.31 -17.87 17.25
C PRO A 260 -3.53 -18.99 16.56
N ALA A 261 -4.21 -19.79 15.74
CA ALA A 261 -3.51 -20.65 14.78
C ALA A 261 -2.81 -19.80 13.70
N VAL A 262 -1.50 -19.99 13.49
CA VAL A 262 -0.70 -19.13 12.61
C VAL A 262 -0.26 -19.88 11.35
N THR A 263 -0.44 -19.25 10.19
CA THR A 263 0.18 -19.69 8.93
C THR A 263 1.20 -18.67 8.47
N HIS A 264 2.49 -19.03 8.54
CA HIS A 264 3.62 -18.17 8.19
C HIS A 264 3.65 -17.77 6.70
N LEU A 265 4.30 -16.64 6.39
CA LEU A 265 4.50 -16.22 5.00
C LEU A 265 5.60 -17.07 4.36
N GLY A 266 5.23 -17.92 3.40
CA GLY A 266 6.20 -18.66 2.57
C GLY A 266 6.71 -17.84 1.38
N HIS A 267 7.71 -18.38 0.69
CA HIS A 267 8.26 -17.79 -0.55
C HIS A 267 7.20 -17.60 -1.64
N TYR A 268 7.44 -16.65 -2.54
CA TYR A 268 6.70 -16.52 -3.79
C TYR A 268 7.47 -17.23 -4.92
N PRO A 269 6.78 -17.95 -5.83
CA PRO A 269 5.36 -18.27 -5.80
C PRO A 269 5.04 -19.30 -4.70
N PRO A 270 3.83 -19.27 -4.11
CA PRO A 270 3.41 -20.33 -3.19
C PRO A 270 3.39 -21.67 -3.93
N LYS A 271 3.79 -22.76 -3.27
CA LYS A 271 3.75 -24.11 -3.85
C LYS A 271 2.34 -24.40 -4.37
N LEU A 272 2.23 -24.50 -5.70
CA LEU A 272 1.07 -24.85 -6.54
C LEU A 272 -0.31 -24.58 -5.90
N ARG A 273 -0.84 -23.36 -6.07
CA ARG A 273 -2.29 -23.14 -6.03
C ARG A 273 -2.84 -23.29 -7.46
N GLN A 274 -3.92 -24.05 -7.63
CA GLN A 274 -4.69 -24.02 -8.87
C GLN A 274 -5.04 -22.56 -9.19
N ALA A 275 -4.66 -22.10 -10.37
CA ALA A 275 -5.07 -20.79 -10.86
C ALA A 275 -6.61 -20.74 -10.84
N ARG A 276 -7.18 -19.87 -10.00
CA ARG A 276 -8.63 -19.71 -9.98
C ARG A 276 -9.08 -19.18 -11.33
N ARG A 277 -10.12 -19.80 -11.91
CA ARG A 277 -10.63 -19.52 -13.26
C ARG A 277 -11.16 -18.09 -13.43
N ASP A 278 -11.56 -17.45 -12.34
CA ASP A 278 -11.99 -16.03 -12.23
C ASP A 278 -10.88 -15.01 -12.52
N ARG A 279 -9.63 -15.45 -12.67
CA ARG A 279 -8.49 -14.61 -13.09
C ARG A 279 -8.30 -14.52 -14.61
N LYS A 280 -9.02 -15.31 -15.42
CA LYS A 280 -8.92 -15.20 -16.88
C LYS A 280 -9.55 -13.87 -17.32
N ILE A 281 -8.75 -13.06 -18.00
CA ILE A 281 -9.18 -11.84 -18.67
C ILE A 281 -10.22 -12.27 -19.71
N GLY A 282 -11.46 -11.83 -19.54
CA GLY A 282 -12.45 -11.92 -20.61
C GLY A 282 -12.26 -10.76 -21.57
N GLY A 283 -11.96 -11.06 -22.84
CA GLY A 283 -11.90 -10.10 -23.95
C GLY A 283 -10.58 -9.36 -24.13
N ASP A 284 -10.34 -8.90 -25.35
CA ASP A 284 -9.22 -8.02 -25.69
C ASP A 284 -9.47 -6.59 -25.16
N PRO A 285 -8.43 -5.84 -24.77
CA PRO A 285 -8.60 -4.45 -24.37
C PRO A 285 -9.08 -3.61 -25.56
N ILE A 286 -10.02 -2.69 -25.31
CA ILE A 286 -10.45 -1.68 -26.29
C ILE A 286 -9.30 -0.72 -26.56
N ILE A 287 -8.58 -0.33 -25.50
CA ILE A 287 -7.38 0.51 -25.58
C ILE A 287 -6.28 -0.15 -24.76
N GLU A 288 -5.29 -0.71 -25.44
CA GLU A 288 -4.23 -1.53 -24.85
C GLU A 288 -3.34 -0.73 -23.88
N ARG A 289 -2.85 0.46 -24.30
CA ARG A 289 -1.98 1.31 -23.48
C ARG A 289 -2.61 1.77 -22.17
N LEU A 290 -3.95 1.77 -22.10
CA LEU A 290 -4.70 2.13 -20.90
C LEU A 290 -5.11 0.90 -20.08
N HIS A 291 -4.99 -0.30 -20.63
CA HIS A 291 -5.63 -1.53 -20.16
C HIS A 291 -7.13 -1.32 -19.94
N LEU A 292 -7.79 -0.71 -20.93
CA LEU A 292 -9.22 -0.39 -20.88
C LEU A 292 -10.04 -1.52 -21.50
N TYR A 293 -11.05 -1.99 -20.78
CA TYR A 293 -11.93 -3.08 -21.19
C TYR A 293 -13.39 -2.66 -21.11
N LEU A 294 -14.22 -3.24 -21.98
CA LEU A 294 -15.68 -3.17 -21.84
C LEU A 294 -16.10 -4.01 -20.64
N TYR A 295 -16.98 -3.48 -19.78
CA TYR A 295 -17.59 -4.28 -18.75
C TYR A 295 -18.71 -5.13 -19.37
N GLN A 296 -18.47 -6.44 -19.43
CA GLN A 296 -19.52 -7.43 -19.69
C GLN A 296 -19.97 -7.96 -18.32
N GLY A 297 -21.27 -7.83 -18.04
CA GLY A 297 -21.91 -8.22 -16.79
C GLY A 297 -21.81 -9.71 -16.51
#